data_AF-A0A356B2Q7-F1
#
_entry.id   AF-A0A356B2Q7-F1
#
_cell.length_a   1.000
_cell.length_b   1.000
_cell.length_c   1.000
_cell.angle_alpha   90.00
_cell.angle_beta   90.00
_cell.angle_gamma   90.00
#
_symmetry.space_group_name_H-M   'P 1'
#
loop_
_entity.id
_entity.type
_entity.pdbx_description
1 polymer ?
#
loop_
_entity_poly.entity_id
_entity_poly.type
_entity_poly.pdbx_seq_one_letter_code
_entity_poly.pdbx_strand_id
1 'polypeptide(L)' 'MNQYTPLAHVAKYPELNRKITDEEYDRLVDYAIEIGVENGFVQEGGTASESFIPDFNYEGI' A
#
# COMPACT_ATOMS: atom_id res chain seq x y z
N MET A 1 0.95 -3.40 -2.73
CA MET A 1 1.43 -2.51 -1.64
C MET A 1 0.47 -2.57 -0.46
N ASN A 2 0.96 -2.42 0.78
CA ASN A 2 0.11 -2.51 1.99
C ASN A 2 -0.66 -1.22 2.34
N GLN A 3 -0.35 -0.08 1.71
CA GLN A 3 -1.03 1.21 1.96
C GLN A 3 -1.69 1.85 0.74
N TYR A 4 -1.47 1.29 -0.45
CA TYR A 4 -1.91 1.91 -1.70
C TYR A 4 -3.10 1.14 -2.26
N THR A 5 -4.20 1.86 -2.46
CA THR A 5 -5.38 1.38 -3.18
C THR A 5 -5.32 1.92 -4.61
N PRO A 6 -5.15 1.06 -5.62
CA PRO A 6 -5.03 1.49 -7.01
C PRO A 6 -6.31 2.16 -7.52
N LEU A 7 -6.17 3.29 -8.20
CA LEU A 7 -7.27 4.00 -8.87
C LEU A 7 -7.28 3.68 -10.38
N ALA A 8 -8.43 3.89 -11.04
CA ALA A 8 -8.64 3.53 -12.45
C ALA A 8 -7.56 4.07 -13.41
N HIS A 9 -6.99 5.24 -13.13
CA HIS A 9 -5.96 5.86 -13.99
C HIS A 9 -4.61 5.14 -13.97
N VAL A 10 -4.33 4.28 -12.97
CA VAL A 10 -3.12 3.45 -12.91
C VAL A 10 -3.33 2.02 -13.40
N ALA A 11 -4.53 1.68 -13.91
CA ALA A 11 -4.88 0.33 -14.36
C ALA A 11 -3.92 -0.24 -15.43
N LYS A 12 -3.24 0.63 -16.19
CA LYS A 12 -2.23 0.23 -17.17
C LYS A 12 -0.93 -0.33 -16.59
N TYR A 13 -0.71 -0.20 -15.27
CA TYR A 13 0.51 -0.64 -14.57
C TYR A 13 0.20 -1.84 -13.67
N PRO A 14 0.28 -3.08 -14.17
CA PRO A 14 -0.09 -4.28 -13.41
C PRO A 14 0.69 -4.43 -12.09
N GLU A 15 1.92 -3.94 -12.03
CA GLU A 15 2.76 -3.91 -10.83
C GLU A 15 2.18 -3.05 -9.70
N LEU A 16 1.42 -2.00 -10.03
CA LEU A 16 0.73 -1.15 -9.06
C LEU A 16 -0.62 -1.72 -8.66
N ASN A 17 -1.22 -2.58 -9.49
CA ASN A 17 -2.59 -3.10 -9.32
C ASN A 17 -2.67 -4.36 -8.45
N ARG A 18 -1.62 -4.68 -7.69
CA ARG A 18 -1.61 -5.83 -6.78
C ARG A 18 -1.21 -5.48 -5.36
N LYS A 19 -1.74 -6.25 -4.42
CA LYS A 19 -1.17 -6.32 -3.07
C LYS A 19 0.16 -7.07 -3.14
N ILE A 20 1.09 -6.64 -2.30
CA ILE A 20 2.33 -7.41 -2.07
C ILE A 20 1.97 -8.54 -1.11
N THR A 21 2.67 -9.66 -1.18
CA THR A 21 2.52 -10.71 -0.18
C THR A 21 3.18 -10.28 1.13
N ASP A 22 2.80 -10.91 2.24
CA ASP A 22 3.42 -10.67 3.54
C ASP A 22 4.93 -10.96 3.46
N GLU A 23 5.33 -12.04 2.78
CA GLU A 23 6.74 -12.38 2.55
C GLU A 23 7.52 -11.34 1.72
N GLU A 24 6.87 -10.66 0.77
CA GLU A 24 7.48 -9.55 0.03
C GLU A 24 7.65 -8.31 0.92
N TYR A 25 6.70 -8.06 1.83
CA TYR A 25 6.78 -6.96 2.78
C TYR A 25 7.87 -7.18 3.83
N ASP A 26 7.93 -8.38 4.41
CA ASP A 26 8.93 -8.74 5.42
C ASP A 26 10.36 -8.59 4.87
N ARG A 27 10.60 -9.07 3.64
CA ARG A 27 11.90 -8.90 2.96
C ARG A 27 12.31 -7.43 2.78
N LEU A 28 11.35 -6.54 2.56
CA LEU A 28 11.62 -5.10 2.44
C LEU A 28 11.91 -4.46 3.79
N VAL A 29 11.25 -4.91 4.86
CA VAL A 29 11.53 -4.46 6.23
C VAL A 29 12.93 -4.90 6.65
N ASP A 30 13.30 -6.16 6.40
CA ASP A 30 14.64 -6.68 6.69
C ASP A 30 15.73 -5.89 5.95
N TYR A 31 15.50 -5.59 4.67
CA TYR A 31 16.40 -4.75 3.88
C TYR A 31 16.55 -3.34 4.46
N ALA A 32 15.45 -2.72 4.91
CA ALA A 32 15.50 -1.40 5.54
C ALA A 32 16.33 -1.42 6.83
N ILE A 33 16.22 -2.48 7.63
CA ILE A 33 17.05 -2.68 8.83
C ILE A 33 18.53 -2.83 8.44
N GLU A 34 18.83 -3.63 7.43
CA GLU A 34 20.20 -3.89 6.95
C GLU A 34 20.92 -2.60 6.53
N ILE A 35 20.22 -1.68 5.86
CA ILE A 35 20.81 -0.40 5.41
C ILE A 35 20.88 0.67 6.51
N GLY A 36 20.49 0.34 7.75
CA GLY A 36 20.61 1.22 8.92
C GLY A 36 19.40 2.12 9.18
N VAL A 37 18.19 1.73 8.76
CA VAL A 37 16.97 2.44 9.17
C VAL A 37 16.65 2.13 10.63
N GLU A 38 16.90 3.09 11.52
CA GLU A 38 16.71 2.91 12.97
C GLU A 38 15.36 3.45 13.49
N ASN A 39 14.76 4.44 12.81
CA ASN A 39 13.53 5.11 13.23
C ASN A 39 12.37 4.89 12.24
N GLY A 40 12.18 3.64 11.80
CA GLY A 40 11.13 3.25 10.87
C GLY A 40 9.81 2.91 11.57
N PHE A 41 8.69 3.33 10.98
CA PHE A 41 7.36 2.87 11.37
C PHE A 41 6.91 1.75 10.43
N VAL A 42 6.87 0.52 10.93
CA VAL A 42 6.37 -0.64 10.20
C VAL A 42 4.87 -0.80 10.47
N GLN A 43 4.11 -1.18 9.47
CA GLN A 43 2.68 -1.41 9.61
C GLN A 43 2.34 -2.89 9.67
N GLU A 44 1.35 -3.21 10.50
CA GLU A 44 0.73 -4.53 10.51
C GLU A 44 -0.10 -4.73 9.22
N GLY A 45 -0.08 -5.94 8.66
CA GLY A 45 -0.71 -6.25 7.37
C GLY A 45 -2.23 -5.98 7.32
N GLY A 46 -2.80 -5.94 6.12
CA GLY A 46 -4.25 -5.85 5.90
C GLY A 46 -4.84 -4.43 5.79
N THR A 47 -4.04 -3.37 5.82
CA THR A 47 -4.55 -1.97 5.78
C THR A 47 -4.90 -1.46 4.37
N ALA A 48 -4.53 -2.15 3.29
CA ALA A 48 -4.95 -1.78 1.94
C ALA A 48 -6.34 -2.37 1.65
N SER A 49 -7.42 -1.61 1.85
CA SER A 49 -8.78 -2.02 1.48
C SER A 49 -9.43 -0.96 0.58
N GLU A 50 -10.22 -1.40 -0.41
CA GLU A 50 -11.04 -0.50 -1.25
C GLU A 50 -12.05 0.29 -0.43
N SER A 51 -12.39 -0.18 0.78
CA SER A 51 -13.26 0.52 1.74
C SER A 51 -12.71 1.87 2.22
N PHE A 52 -11.46 2.20 1.93
CA PHE A 52 -10.87 3.51 2.25
C PHE A 52 -11.02 4.55 1.14
N ILE A 53 -11.58 4.22 -0.03
CA ILE A 53 -11.90 5.20 -1.06
C ILE A 53 -13.23 5.87 -0.68
N PRO A 54 -13.25 7.18 -0.36
CA PRO A 54 -14.50 7.89 -0.13
C PRO A 54 -15.38 7.84 -1.38
N ASP A 55 -16.70 7.77 -1.19
CA ASP A 55 -17.64 7.90 -2.29
C ASP A 55 -17.68 9.36 -2.74
N PHE A 56 -16.89 9.69 -3.76
CA PHE A 56 -16.86 11.02 -4.35
C PHE A 56 -18.07 11.19 -5.29
N ASN A 57 -19.26 11.33 -4.69
CA ASN A 57 -20.54 11.48 -5.40
C ASN A 57 -20.94 12.95 -5.66
N TYR A 58 -20.11 13.91 -5.24
CA TYR A 58 -20.35 15.36 -5.36
C TYR A 58 -21.64 15.85 -4.69
N GLU A 59 -22.22 15.09 -3.76
CA GLU A 59 -23.37 15.58 -2.98
C GLU A 59 -22.93 16.69 -2.02
N GLY A 60 -23.62 17.85 -2.10
CA GLY A 60 -23.38 19.00 -1.22
C GLY A 60 -22.48 20.11 -1.79
N ILE A 61 -22.16 20.09 -3.10
CA ILE A 61 -21.63 21.25 -3.85
C ILE A 61 -22.78 22.08 -4.42
#